data_AF-A0A7Y0ACJ2-F1
#
_entry.id   AF-A0A7Y0ACJ2-F1
#
_cell.length_a   1.000
_cell.length_b   1.000
_cell.length_c   1.000
_cell.angle_alpha   90.00
_cell.angle_beta   90.00
_cell.angle_gamma   90.00
#
_symmetry.space_group_name_H-M   'P 1'
#
loop_
_entity.id
_entity.type
_entity.pdbx_description
1 polymer ?
#
loop_
_entity_poly.entity_id
_entity_poly.type
_entity_poly.pdbx_seq_one_letter_code
_entity_poly.pdbx_strand_id
1 'polypeptide(L)' 'MLTDQNKPQLYGSQYHYNAAMGKPEFFPIADEAHVDERRASMGLGPLADYAKGFGLEYKPVAK' A
#
# COMPACT_ATOMS: atom_id res chain seq x y z
N MET A 1 -3.21 17.64 -14.64
CA MET A 1 -2.84 17.02 -13.35
C MET A 1 -3.50 15.64 -13.32
N LEU A 2 -2.72 14.55 -13.28
CA LEU A 2 -3.23 13.17 -13.25
C LEU A 2 -3.74 12.85 -11.84
N THR A 3 -4.93 13.36 -11.53
CA THR A 3 -5.63 13.08 -10.28
C THR A 3 -7.07 12.88 -10.68
N ASP A 4 -7.40 11.64 -11.03
CA ASP A 4 -8.64 10.95 -10.66
C ASP A 4 -8.74 9.68 -11.51
N GLN A 5 -8.09 8.62 -11.06
CA GLN A 5 -8.55 7.29 -11.42
C GLN A 5 -8.54 6.57 -10.10
N ASN A 6 -9.73 6.18 -9.62
CA ASN A 6 -9.96 5.17 -8.59
C ASN A 6 -9.32 3.81 -8.97
N LYS A 7 -8.10 3.85 -9.51
CA LYS A 7 -7.33 2.72 -9.96
C LYS A 7 -6.60 2.21 -8.74
N PRO A 8 -6.85 0.95 -8.40
CA PRO A 8 -6.17 0.36 -7.28
C PRO A 8 -4.67 0.35 -7.56
N GLN A 9 -3.87 0.62 -6.53
CA GLN A 9 -2.44 0.85 -6.67
C GLN A 9 -1.70 -0.40 -7.17
N LEU A 10 -0.62 -0.24 -7.93
CA LEU A 10 0.23 -1.38 -8.33
C LEU A 10 1.28 -1.78 -7.29
N TYR A 11 1.77 -0.84 -6.48
CA TYR A 11 2.91 -1.01 -5.58
C TYR A 11 2.63 -0.66 -4.11
N GLY A 12 1.43 -0.10 -3.82
CA GLY A 12 1.01 0.27 -2.47
C GLY A 12 1.78 1.42 -1.82
N SER A 13 2.34 2.36 -2.59
CA SER A 13 3.11 3.50 -2.06
C SER A 13 2.24 4.66 -1.54
N GLN A 14 0.94 4.66 -1.85
CA GLN A 14 -0.01 5.69 -1.48
C GLN A 14 -0.81 5.27 -0.24
N TYR A 15 -0.90 6.17 0.72
CA TYR A 15 -1.74 6.03 1.91
C TYR A 15 -2.47 7.36 2.14
N HIS A 16 -3.60 7.30 2.83
CA HIS A 16 -4.30 8.48 3.30
C HIS A 16 -4.41 8.44 4.82
N TYR A 17 -4.54 9.62 5.43
CA TYR A 17 -4.84 9.69 6.84
C TYR A 17 -6.34 9.52 7.03
N ASN A 18 -6.77 8.43 7.67
CA ASN A 18 -8.15 8.23 8.03
C ASN A 18 -8.44 8.99 9.34
N ALA A 19 -8.98 10.20 9.22
CA ALA A 19 -9.32 11.05 10.36
C ALA A 19 -10.39 10.42 11.28
N ALA A 20 -11.23 9.51 10.76
CA ALA A 20 -12.26 8.82 11.55
C ALA A 20 -11.65 7.72 12.44
N MET A 21 -10.60 7.03 11.97
CA MET A 21 -9.87 6.03 12.77
C MET A 21 -8.65 6.60 13.49
N GLY A 22 -8.25 7.84 13.18
CA GLY A 22 -7.05 8.48 13.72
C GLY A 22 -5.75 7.78 13.30
N LYS A 23 -5.79 6.97 12.25
CA LYS A 23 -4.66 6.15 11.77
C LYS A 23 -4.46 6.32 10.27
N PRO A 24 -3.22 6.23 9.79
CA PRO A 24 -2.94 6.22 8.36
C PRO A 24 -3.31 4.86 7.77
N GLU A 25 -4.01 4.86 6.64
CA GLU A 25 -4.59 3.70 5.97
C GLU A 25 -4.15 3.69 4.50
N PHE A 26 -3.80 2.52 3.96
CA PHE A 26 -3.38 2.40 2.57
C PHE A 26 -4.59 2.47 1.63
N PHE A 27 -4.43 3.13 0.48
CA PHE A 27 -5.43 3.01 -0.58
C PHE A 27 -5.44 1.58 -1.12
N PRO A 28 -6.60 1.07 -1.60
CA PRO A 28 -6.71 -0.27 -2.14
C PRO A 28 -5.70 -0.52 -3.25
N ILE A 29 -4.98 -1.63 -3.14
CA ILE A 29 -3.97 -2.09 -4.09
C ILE A 29 -4.61 -3.17 -4.95
N ALA A 30 -4.32 -3.15 -6.25
CA ALA A 30 -5.00 -4.02 -7.22
C ALA A 30 -4.69 -5.49 -6.96
N ASP A 31 -3.45 -5.75 -6.58
CA ASP A 31 -2.90 -7.07 -6.31
C ASP A 31 -2.15 -7.04 -4.97
N GLU A 32 -2.83 -6.86 -3.83
CA GLU A 32 -2.16 -6.92 -2.51
C GLU A 32 -1.40 -8.24 -2.32
N ALA A 33 -1.92 -9.35 -2.86
CA ALA A 33 -1.28 -10.65 -2.79
C ALA A 33 0.04 -10.74 -3.59
N HIS A 34 0.12 -10.05 -4.73
CA HIS A 34 1.31 -10.06 -5.60
C HIS A 34 2.12 -8.76 -5.50
N VAL A 35 1.74 -7.82 -4.63
CA VAL A 35 2.43 -6.54 -4.48
C VAL A 35 3.86 -6.78 -4.02
N ASP A 36 4.07 -7.73 -3.11
CA ASP A 36 5.39 -8.10 -2.61
C ASP A 36 6.21 -8.81 -3.68
N GLU A 37 5.61 -9.67 -4.52
CA GLU A 37 6.31 -10.29 -5.66
C GLU A 37 6.74 -9.27 -6.71
N ARG A 38 5.87 -8.30 -7.01
CA ARG A 38 6.16 -7.24 -7.99
C ARG A 38 7.23 -6.28 -7.45
N ARG A 39 7.19 -5.98 -6.15
CA ARG A 39 8.25 -5.21 -5.47
C ARG A 39 9.56 -5.98 -5.46
N ALA A 40 9.53 -7.27 -5.12
CA ALA A 40 10.70 -8.14 -5.13
C ALA A 40 11.32 -8.26 -6.54
N SER A 41 10.49 -8.30 -7.58
CA SER A 41 10.94 -8.28 -8.99
C SER A 41 11.68 -6.99 -9.35
N MET A 42 11.40 -5.88 -8.65
CA MET A 42 12.10 -4.60 -8.78
C MET A 42 13.25 -4.43 -7.77
N GLY A 43 13.53 -5.43 -6.94
CA GLY A 43 14.50 -5.34 -5.84
C GLY A 43 14.02 -4.49 -4.65
N LEU A 44 12.73 -4.16 -4.60
CA LEU A 44 12.08 -3.50 -3.47
C LEU A 44 11.59 -4.56 -2.50
N GLY A 45 11.91 -4.41 -1.22
CA GLY A 45 11.44 -5.31 -0.17
C GLY A 45 9.91 -5.27 0.02
N PRO A 46 9.39 -6.13 0.92
CA PRO A 46 7.97 -6.24 1.20
C PRO A 46 7.34 -4.88 1.50
N LEU A 47 6.11 -4.67 1.06
CA LEU A 47 5.37 -3.44 1.34
C LEU A 47 5.16 -3.27 2.85
N ALA A 48 5.02 -4.36 3.60
CA ALA A 48 4.91 -4.33 5.06
C ALA A 48 6.15 -3.72 5.73
N ASP A 49 7.35 -4.04 5.26
CA ASP A 49 8.59 -3.47 5.81
C ASP A 49 8.74 -2.00 5.44
N TYR A 50 8.33 -1.64 4.22
CA TYR A 50 8.22 -0.24 3.83
C TYR A 50 7.25 0.51 4.77
N ALA A 51 6.04 -0.01 4.98
CA ALA A 51 5.04 0.59 5.85
C ALA A 51 5.53 0.75 7.30
N LYS A 52 6.21 -0.25 7.86
CA LYS A 52 6.83 -0.17 9.20
C LYS A 52 7.82 1.00 9.32
N GLY A 53 8.64 1.23 8.29
CA GLY A 53 9.60 2.35 8.28
C GLY A 53 8.92 3.73 8.34
N PHE A 54 7.68 3.82 7.89
CA PHE A 54 6.86 5.04 7.93
C PHE A 54 5.87 5.07 9.12
N GLY A 55 5.89 4.07 10.01
CA GLY A 55 4.93 3.97 11.10
C GLY A 55 3.48 3.68 10.64
N LEU A 56 3.33 3.17 9.41
CA LEU A 56 2.05 2.70 8.89
C LEU A 56 1.84 1.23 9.24
N GLU A 57 0.67 0.91 9.77
CA GLU A 57 0.26 -0.46 10.03
C GLU A 57 -0.38 -1.03 8.75
N TYR A 58 0.44 -1.56 7.83
CA TYR A 58 -0.07 -2.29 6.66
C TYR A 58 -0.45 -3.72 7.07
N LYS A 59 -1.75 -4.03 7.07
CA LYS A 59 -2.25 -5.40 7.18
C LYS A 59 -2.74 -5.80 5.79
N PRO A 60 -1.97 -6.60 5.02
CA PRO A 60 -2.47 -7.13 3.77
C PRO A 60 -3.75 -7.89 4.08
N VAL A 61 -4.83 -7.60 3.36
CA VAL A 61 -6.08 -8.34 3.48
C VAL A 61 -5.86 -9.66 2.75
N ALA A 62 -5.17 -10.58 3.40
CA ALA A 62 -5.04 -11.94 2.92
C ALA A 62 -6.44 -12.55 2.90
N LYS A 63 -6.95 -12.82 1.70
CA LYS A 63 -8.17 -13.57 1.50
C LYS A 63 -7.83 -14.96 1.00
#